data_AF-A0A1Q3SSS1-F1
#
_entry.id   AF-A0A1Q3SSS1-F1
#
_cell.length_a   1.000
_cell.length_b   1.000
_cell.length_c   1.000
_cell.angle_alpha   90.00
_cell.angle_beta   90.00
_cell.angle_gamma   90.00
#
_symmetry.space_group_name_H-M   'P 1'
#
loop_
_entity.id
_entity.type
_entity.pdbx_description
1 polymer ?
#
loop_
_entity_poly.entity_id
_entity_poly.type
_entity_poly.pdbx_seq_one_letter_code
_entity_poly.pdbx_strand_id
1 'polypeptide(L)'
;MKQPFAPNPLPNWRLKGFGLLRIFFGLIWAVDAWFKWQPDFIHNFENYLSGSQDGQPPLVQGWIGFWIDVVNVNPHVFAYLVAVGETAVAFGLILGVFSNLTNITGILLSVVIWATAEGFGGPYQAGSTDIGSAIIYALVFVGLFLVSAGYYYGLDRYLTPRLGRWGLLASGHWSKKQSAGAETGAEAA
;
A
#
# COMPACT_ATOMS: atom_id res chain seq x y z
N MET A 1 2.45 42.64 -10.25
CA MET A 1 2.04 41.34 -9.67
C MET A 1 3.13 40.32 -9.96
N LYS A 2 3.73 39.68 -8.95
CA LYS A 2 4.60 38.51 -9.18
C LYS A 2 3.69 37.34 -9.54
N GLN A 3 3.94 36.69 -10.67
CA GLN A 3 3.28 35.43 -11.03
C GLN A 3 3.40 34.46 -9.84
N PRO A 4 2.32 33.81 -9.38
CA PRO A 4 2.41 32.82 -8.33
C PRO A 4 3.35 31.70 -8.77
N PHE A 5 4.23 31.25 -7.89
CA PHE A 5 5.13 30.13 -8.14
C PHE A 5 4.31 28.86 -8.37
N ALA A 6 4.05 28.53 -9.64
CA ALA A 6 3.55 27.23 -10.02
C ALA A 6 4.75 26.29 -10.13
N PRO A 7 4.87 25.23 -9.31
CA PRO A 7 5.97 24.28 -9.45
C PRO A 7 5.87 23.59 -10.82
N ASN A 8 7.03 23.45 -11.49
CA ASN A 8 7.11 22.70 -12.74
C ASN A 8 6.65 21.25 -12.51
N PRO A 9 5.98 20.61 -13.50
CA PRO A 9 5.66 19.20 -13.41
C PRO A 9 6.93 18.37 -13.23
N LEU A 10 6.83 17.24 -12.51
CA LEU A 10 7.97 16.36 -12.27
C LEU A 10 8.58 15.87 -13.59
N PRO A 11 9.91 15.84 -13.73
CA PRO A 11 10.57 15.34 -14.93
C PRO A 11 10.30 13.84 -15.12
N ASN A 12 10.20 13.42 -16.38
CA ASN A 12 9.80 12.06 -16.79
C ASN A 12 10.64 10.94 -16.14
N TRP A 13 11.94 11.15 -15.91
CA TRP A 13 12.79 10.13 -15.28
C TRP A 13 12.41 9.87 -13.82
N ARG A 14 11.94 10.88 -13.07
CA ARG A 14 11.47 10.70 -11.69
C ARG A 14 10.19 9.88 -11.66
N LEU A 15 9.28 10.16 -12.59
CA LEU A 15 8.02 9.43 -12.75
C LEU A 15 8.24 7.96 -13.13
N LYS A 16 9.15 7.70 -14.09
CA LYS A 16 9.63 6.34 -14.39
C LYS A 16 10.31 5.68 -13.19
N GLY A 17 11.04 6.46 -12.38
CA GLY A 17 11.64 6.02 -11.13
C GLY A 17 10.59 5.50 -10.14
N PHE A 18 9.47 6.21 -9.96
CA PHE A 18 8.34 5.71 -9.14
C PHE A 18 7.73 4.42 -9.71
N GLY A 19 7.63 4.30 -11.03
CA GLY A 19 7.20 3.06 -11.68
C GLY A 19 8.11 1.87 -11.37
N LEU A 20 9.43 2.07 -11.36
CA LEU A 20 10.41 1.05 -10.97
C LEU A 20 10.34 0.74 -9.47
N LEU A 21 10.27 1.77 -8.61
CA LEU A 21 10.14 1.60 -7.17
C LEU A 21 8.91 0.76 -6.82
N ARG A 22 7.77 1.03 -7.44
CA ARG A 22 6.54 0.25 -7.33
C ARG A 22 6.77 -1.24 -7.63
N ILE A 23 7.49 -1.55 -8.72
CA ILE A 23 7.79 -2.93 -9.11
C ILE A 23 8.72 -3.60 -8.10
N PHE A 24 9.82 -2.94 -7.70
CA PHE A 24 10.74 -3.49 -6.69
C PHE A 24 10.05 -3.71 -5.35
N PHE A 25 9.22 -2.77 -4.93
CA PHE A 25 8.41 -2.92 -3.73
C PHE A 25 7.41 -4.08 -3.85
N GLY A 26 6.80 -4.25 -5.03
CA GLY A 26 5.97 -5.42 -5.34
C GLY A 26 6.72 -6.75 -5.27
N LEU A 27 8.00 -6.80 -5.67
CA LEU A 27 8.82 -7.99 -5.53
C LEU A 27 9.13 -8.31 -4.06
N ILE A 28 9.37 -7.29 -3.23
CA ILE A 28 9.52 -7.47 -1.77
C ILE A 28 8.24 -8.05 -1.18
N TRP A 29 7.08 -7.49 -1.55
CA TRP A 29 5.77 -8.01 -1.16
C TRP A 29 5.51 -9.43 -1.66
N ALA A 30 6.01 -9.82 -2.83
CA ALA A 30 5.87 -11.19 -3.33
C ALA A 30 6.66 -12.19 -2.47
N VAL A 31 7.82 -11.79 -1.95
CA VAL A 31 8.59 -12.60 -1.01
C VAL A 31 7.87 -12.72 0.34
N ASP A 32 7.32 -11.62 0.86
CA ASP A 32 6.53 -11.65 2.11
C ASP A 32 5.27 -12.53 1.95
N ALA A 33 4.53 -12.37 0.85
CA ALA A 33 3.39 -13.20 0.52
C ALA A 33 3.76 -14.69 0.46
N TRP A 34 4.92 -15.03 -0.12
CA TRP A 34 5.43 -16.41 -0.13
C TRP A 34 5.65 -16.96 1.28
N PHE A 35 6.13 -16.13 2.22
CA PHE A 35 6.23 -16.54 3.63
C PHE A 35 4.87 -16.82 4.25
N LYS A 36 3.81 -16.10 3.86
CA LYS A 36 2.45 -16.36 4.38
C LYS A 36 1.86 -17.67 3.90
N TRP A 37 2.32 -18.19 2.77
CA TRP A 37 1.92 -19.51 2.28
C TRP A 37 2.68 -20.67 2.95
N GLN A 38 3.65 -20.39 3.83
CA GLN A 38 4.37 -21.44 4.52
C GLN A 38 3.50 -22.10 5.61
N PRO A 39 3.66 -23.42 5.85
CA PRO A 39 2.89 -24.14 6.86
C PRO A 39 2.97 -23.51 8.24
N ASP A 40 4.15 -23.01 8.64
CA ASP A 40 4.34 -22.41 9.95
C ASP A 40 3.48 -21.16 10.15
N PHE A 41 3.34 -20.31 9.13
CA PHE A 41 2.46 -19.14 9.21
C PHE A 41 0.99 -19.55 9.32
N ILE A 42 0.55 -20.48 8.48
CA ILE A 42 -0.85 -20.92 8.43
C ILE A 42 -1.29 -21.65 9.71
N HIS A 43 -0.40 -22.48 10.29
CA HIS A 43 -0.72 -23.26 11.48
C HIS A 43 -0.52 -22.48 12.79
N ASN A 44 0.31 -21.44 12.79
CA ASN A 44 0.64 -20.67 14.00
C ASN A 44 0.25 -19.19 13.91
N PHE A 45 -0.73 -18.84 13.07
CA PHE A 45 -1.11 -17.45 12.80
C PHE A 45 -1.40 -16.63 14.07
N GLU A 46 -2.10 -17.21 15.05
CA GLU A 46 -2.42 -16.56 16.33
C GLU A 46 -1.17 -16.17 17.14
N ASN A 47 -0.08 -16.95 17.03
CA ASN A 47 1.15 -16.70 17.78
C ASN A 47 1.86 -15.43 17.35
N TYR A 48 1.65 -14.99 16.11
CA TYR A 48 2.17 -13.71 15.62
C TYR A 48 1.48 -12.51 16.29
N LEU A 49 0.25 -12.68 16.79
CA LEU A 49 -0.47 -11.65 17.54
C LEU A 49 -0.23 -11.79 19.05
N SER A 50 -0.26 -13.00 19.60
CA SER A 50 -0.02 -13.18 21.04
C SER A 50 1.41 -12.78 21.43
N GLY A 51 2.40 -13.10 20.59
CA GLY A 51 3.79 -12.70 20.82
C GLY A 51 4.01 -11.18 20.82
N SER A 52 3.15 -10.40 20.17
CA SER A 52 3.26 -8.94 20.16
C SER A 52 2.66 -8.27 21.41
N GLN A 53 1.99 -9.02 22.29
CA GLN A 53 1.46 -8.53 23.57
C GLN A 53 2.52 -8.46 24.67
N ASP A 54 3.56 -9.28 24.58
CA ASP A 54 4.53 -9.45 25.64
C ASP A 54 5.29 -8.15 25.91
N GLY A 55 5.29 -7.71 27.17
CA GLY A 55 5.96 -6.49 27.59
C GLY A 55 5.34 -5.19 27.08
N GLN A 56 4.13 -5.24 26.52
CA GLN A 56 3.37 -4.05 26.11
C GLN A 56 2.64 -3.37 27.29
N PRO A 57 2.36 -2.06 27.20
CA PRO A 57 1.45 -1.39 28.13
C PRO A 57 0.02 -1.98 28.09
N PRO A 58 -0.76 -1.89 29.19
CA PRO A 58 -2.08 -2.52 29.28
C PRO A 58 -3.07 -2.14 28.16
N LEU A 59 -3.01 -0.89 27.68
CA LEU A 59 -3.87 -0.44 26.57
C LEU A 59 -3.57 -1.16 25.25
N VAL A 60 -2.29 -1.36 24.96
CA VAL A 60 -1.85 -2.04 23.73
C VAL A 60 -2.14 -3.54 23.85
N GLN A 61 -1.92 -4.13 25.03
CA GLN A 61 -2.31 -5.51 25.30
C GLN A 61 -3.81 -5.75 25.10
N GLY A 62 -4.67 -4.85 25.60
CA GLY A 62 -6.12 -4.93 25.41
C GLY A 62 -6.55 -4.81 23.95
N TRP A 63 -5.92 -3.90 23.19
CA TRP A 63 -6.16 -3.76 21.76
C TRP A 63 -5.78 -5.02 20.97
N ILE A 64 -4.58 -5.55 21.20
CA ILE A 64 -4.12 -6.78 20.54
C ILE A 64 -4.99 -7.98 21.00
N GLY A 65 -5.36 -8.03 22.28
CA GLY A 65 -6.23 -9.07 22.84
C GLY A 65 -7.58 -9.15 22.14
N PHE A 66 -8.20 -8.00 21.85
CA PHE A 66 -9.42 -7.95 21.04
C PHE A 66 -9.23 -8.60 19.65
N TRP A 67 -8.11 -8.32 18.97
CA TRP A 67 -7.82 -8.91 17.66
C TRP A 67 -7.51 -10.41 17.73
N ILE A 68 -6.85 -10.85 18.81
CA ILE A 68 -6.66 -12.28 19.08
C ILE A 68 -8.02 -12.98 19.20
N ASP A 69 -8.97 -12.40 19.96
CA ASP A 69 -10.32 -12.96 20.09
C ASP A 69 -11.05 -13.06 18.73
N VAL A 70 -10.90 -12.04 17.87
CA VAL A 70 -11.45 -12.04 16.50
C VAL A 70 -10.82 -13.14 15.65
N VAL A 71 -9.49 -13.26 15.67
CA VAL A 71 -8.74 -14.24 14.88
C VAL A 71 -9.04 -15.67 15.34
N ASN A 72 -9.20 -15.87 16.65
CA ASN A 72 -9.48 -17.16 17.27
C ASN A 72 -10.84 -17.75 16.90
N VAL A 73 -11.73 -16.98 16.26
CA VAL A 73 -12.93 -17.53 15.62
C VAL A 73 -12.56 -18.58 14.58
N ASN A 74 -11.53 -18.32 13.76
CA ASN A 74 -10.93 -19.29 12.85
C ASN A 74 -9.53 -18.82 12.36
N PRO A 75 -8.44 -19.17 13.06
CA PRO A 75 -7.10 -18.67 12.73
C PRO A 75 -6.65 -19.00 11.32
N HIS A 76 -6.99 -20.19 10.80
CA HIS A 76 -6.60 -20.61 9.45
C HIS A 76 -7.25 -19.74 8.37
N VAL A 77 -8.53 -19.39 8.52
CA VAL A 77 -9.21 -18.51 7.57
C VAL A 77 -8.53 -17.14 7.53
N PHE A 78 -8.20 -16.56 8.68
CA PHE A 78 -7.48 -15.29 8.73
C PHE A 78 -6.07 -15.39 8.13
N ALA A 79 -5.35 -16.48 8.40
CA ALA A 79 -4.04 -16.71 7.81
C ALA A 79 -4.10 -16.75 6.27
N TYR A 80 -5.08 -17.46 5.70
CA TYR A 80 -5.28 -17.50 4.26
C TYR A 80 -5.77 -16.16 3.69
N LEU A 81 -6.60 -15.41 4.41
CA LEU A 81 -7.02 -14.07 3.99
C LEU A 81 -5.81 -13.12 3.89
N VAL A 82 -4.89 -13.17 4.85
CA VAL A 82 -3.64 -12.40 4.82
C VAL A 82 -2.78 -12.86 3.65
N ALA A 83 -2.55 -14.17 3.49
CA ALA A 83 -1.74 -14.71 2.40
C ALA A 83 -2.28 -14.31 1.01
N VAL A 84 -3.58 -14.43 0.78
CA VAL A 84 -4.24 -14.01 -0.46
C VAL A 84 -4.17 -12.50 -0.64
N GLY A 85 -4.40 -11.73 0.43
CA GLY A 85 -4.33 -10.27 0.41
C GLY A 85 -2.96 -9.76 -0.01
N GLU A 86 -1.89 -10.26 0.62
CA GLU A 86 -0.51 -9.89 0.29
C GLU A 86 -0.13 -10.33 -1.12
N THR A 87 -0.56 -11.52 -1.53
CA THR A 87 -0.37 -12.00 -2.91
C THR A 87 -1.01 -11.05 -3.91
N ALA A 88 -2.28 -10.67 -3.69
CA ALA A 88 -3.00 -9.75 -4.57
C ALA A 88 -2.32 -8.38 -4.64
N VAL A 89 -1.84 -7.86 -3.51
CA VAL A 89 -1.09 -6.60 -3.45
C VAL A 89 0.23 -6.71 -4.22
N ALA A 90 0.98 -7.79 -4.06
CA ALA A 90 2.22 -8.02 -4.80
C ALA A 90 1.98 -8.03 -6.32
N PHE A 91 0.97 -8.76 -6.80
CA PHE A 91 0.61 -8.78 -8.21
C PHE A 91 0.16 -7.40 -8.72
N GLY A 92 -0.68 -6.68 -7.95
CA GLY A 92 -1.10 -5.31 -8.26
C GLY A 92 0.09 -4.36 -8.40
N LEU A 93 1.05 -4.44 -7.48
CA LEU A 93 2.28 -3.64 -7.46
C LEU A 93 3.26 -4.00 -8.56
N ILE A 94 3.37 -5.25 -8.98
CA ILE A 94 4.28 -5.63 -10.06
C ILE A 94 3.67 -5.20 -11.40
N LEU A 95 2.44 -5.64 -11.67
CA LEU A 95 1.79 -5.44 -12.97
C LEU A 95 1.26 -4.02 -13.19
N GLY A 96 0.90 -3.32 -12.11
CA GLY A 96 0.36 -1.97 -12.16
C GLY A 96 -1.05 -1.98 -12.67
N VAL A 97 -1.84 -2.86 -12.05
CA VAL A 97 -3.24 -3.12 -12.36
C VAL A 97 -4.05 -2.76 -11.15
N PHE A 98 -5.10 -1.96 -11.34
CA PHE A 98 -5.93 -1.45 -10.25
C PHE A 98 -5.07 -0.79 -9.17
N SER A 99 -4.14 0.09 -9.55
CA SER A 99 -3.09 0.57 -8.64
C SER A 99 -3.65 1.38 -7.47
N ASN A 100 -4.70 2.17 -7.67
CA ASN A 100 -5.34 2.89 -6.55
C ASN A 100 -5.96 1.91 -5.55
N LEU A 101 -6.69 0.90 -6.04
CA LEU A 101 -7.23 -0.15 -5.17
C LEU A 101 -6.10 -0.90 -4.45
N THR A 102 -5.07 -1.32 -5.18
CA THR A 102 -3.88 -1.99 -4.64
C THR A 102 -3.21 -1.16 -3.54
N ASN A 103 -3.01 0.14 -3.77
CA ASN A 103 -2.40 1.02 -2.80
C ASN A 103 -3.28 1.22 -1.56
N ILE A 104 -4.59 1.38 -1.72
CA ILE A 104 -5.53 1.50 -0.59
C ILE A 104 -5.54 0.21 0.23
N THR A 105 -5.64 -0.94 -0.42
CA THR A 105 -5.57 -2.25 0.25
C THR A 105 -4.22 -2.42 0.96
N GLY A 106 -3.11 -2.07 0.32
CA GLY A 106 -1.77 -2.09 0.91
C GLY A 106 -1.64 -1.20 2.14
N ILE A 107 -2.20 0.02 2.11
CA ILE A 107 -2.26 0.92 3.28
C ILE A 107 -3.02 0.26 4.43
N LEU A 108 -4.22 -0.23 4.16
CA LEU A 108 -5.07 -0.84 5.19
C LEU A 108 -4.41 -2.07 5.81
N LEU A 109 -3.86 -2.97 4.98
CA LEU A 109 -3.18 -4.17 5.46
C LEU A 109 -1.95 -3.81 6.29
N SER A 110 -1.14 -2.86 5.81
CA SER A 110 0.05 -2.40 6.53
C SER A 110 -0.30 -1.78 7.89
N VAL A 111 -1.36 -0.97 7.97
CA VAL A 111 -1.82 -0.38 9.24
C VAL A 111 -2.35 -1.45 10.19
N VAL A 112 -3.10 -2.44 9.68
CA VAL A 112 -3.60 -3.54 10.51
C VAL A 112 -2.45 -4.37 11.07
N ILE A 113 -1.46 -4.74 10.24
CA ILE A 113 -0.27 -5.48 10.68
C ILE A 113 0.50 -4.67 11.72
N TRP A 114 0.75 -3.39 11.45
CA TRP A 114 1.45 -2.50 12.37
C TRP A 114 0.75 -2.40 13.74
N ALA A 115 -0.58 -2.22 13.73
CA ALA A 115 -1.37 -2.07 14.94
C ALA A 115 -1.61 -3.37 15.71
N THR A 116 -1.28 -4.54 15.13
CA THR A 116 -1.53 -5.85 15.73
C THR A 116 -0.23 -6.64 15.90
N ALA A 117 0.23 -7.34 14.88
CA ALA A 117 1.41 -8.19 14.91
C ALA A 117 2.72 -7.43 15.21
N GLU A 118 2.82 -6.13 14.88
CA GLU A 118 3.98 -5.31 15.28
C GLU A 118 3.73 -4.49 16.56
N GLY A 119 2.53 -4.55 17.14
CA GLY A 119 2.20 -3.87 18.41
C GLY A 119 2.55 -2.38 18.43
N PHE A 120 2.31 -1.67 17.32
CA PHE A 120 2.65 -0.26 17.08
C PHE A 120 4.16 0.06 17.12
N GLY A 121 5.01 -0.94 16.87
CA GLY A 121 6.47 -0.86 16.98
C GLY A 121 7.02 -1.20 18.37
N GLY A 122 6.15 -1.64 19.29
CA GLY A 122 6.55 -2.06 20.63
C GLY A 122 7.29 -3.41 20.66
N PRO A 123 7.62 -3.93 21.86
CA PRO A 123 7.17 -3.45 23.16
C PRO A 123 7.82 -2.12 23.58
N TYR A 124 7.05 -1.25 24.24
CA TYR A 124 7.51 0.07 24.70
C TYR A 124 8.24 -0.02 26.05
N GLN A 125 9.50 -0.41 26.01
CA GLN A 125 10.36 -0.56 27.18
C GLN A 125 11.60 0.36 27.07
N ALA A 126 12.39 0.43 28.14
CA ALA A 126 13.63 1.20 28.13
C ALA A 126 14.58 0.64 27.06
N GLY A 127 15.00 1.49 26.12
CA GLY A 127 15.85 1.09 24.99
C GLY A 127 15.09 0.71 23.71
N SER A 128 13.76 0.72 23.71
CA SER A 128 12.97 0.53 22.48
C SER A 128 13.16 1.70 21.52
N THR A 129 13.56 1.39 20.30
CA THR A 129 13.82 2.39 19.24
C THR A 129 13.14 2.08 17.92
N ASP A 130 12.53 0.90 17.79
CA ASP A 130 11.81 0.49 16.59
C ASP A 130 10.40 1.11 16.58
N ILE A 131 9.92 1.45 15.38
CA ILE A 131 8.57 1.98 15.14
C ILE A 131 7.72 1.01 14.31
N GLY A 132 8.29 -0.12 13.90
CA GLY A 132 7.65 -1.11 13.03
C GLY A 132 7.91 -0.84 11.55
N SER A 133 7.96 -1.92 10.77
CA SER A 133 8.22 -1.84 9.33
C SER A 133 6.96 -1.51 8.55
N ALA A 134 5.81 -2.01 9.00
CA ALA A 134 4.56 -1.92 8.26
C ALA A 134 4.04 -0.47 8.18
N ILE A 135 4.27 0.37 9.19
CA ILE A 135 3.91 1.80 9.09
C ILE A 135 4.67 2.52 7.96
N ILE A 136 5.92 2.12 7.69
CA ILE A 136 6.71 2.66 6.58
C ILE A 136 6.12 2.20 5.25
N TYR A 137 5.68 0.94 5.16
CA TYR A 137 4.99 0.42 3.97
C TYR A 137 3.71 1.20 3.67
N ALA A 138 2.91 1.53 4.68
CA ALA A 138 1.73 2.36 4.52
C ALA A 138 2.07 3.73 3.89
N LEU A 139 3.15 4.38 4.35
CA LEU A 139 3.62 5.65 3.77
C LEU A 139 4.11 5.49 2.32
N VAL A 140 4.79 4.38 2.01
CA VAL A 140 5.19 4.08 0.62
C VAL A 140 3.97 3.93 -0.28
N PHE A 141 2.94 3.19 0.14
CA PHE A 141 1.69 3.07 -0.63
C PHE A 141 0.97 4.41 -0.81
N VAL A 142 0.94 5.26 0.22
CA VAL A 142 0.41 6.64 0.09
C VAL A 142 1.19 7.40 -0.98
N GLY A 143 2.52 7.33 -0.96
CA GLY A 143 3.36 7.95 -1.99
C GLY A 143 3.05 7.42 -3.40
N LEU A 144 2.94 6.10 -3.56
CA LEU A 144 2.61 5.45 -4.84
C LEU A 144 1.21 5.83 -5.35
N PHE A 145 0.24 5.98 -4.45
CA PHE A 145 -1.12 6.43 -4.74
C PHE A 145 -1.10 7.88 -5.25
N LEU A 146 -0.45 8.79 -4.52
CA LEU A 146 -0.41 10.21 -4.85
C LEU A 146 0.26 10.50 -6.19
N VAL A 147 1.28 9.71 -6.58
CA VAL A 147 1.96 9.87 -7.87
C VAL A 147 1.33 9.07 -9.01
N SER A 148 0.24 8.34 -8.76
CA SER A 148 -0.44 7.48 -9.75
C SER A 148 0.54 6.53 -10.45
N ALA A 149 1.36 5.83 -9.65
CA ALA A 149 2.53 5.09 -10.12
C ALA A 149 2.19 3.98 -11.15
N GLY A 150 0.95 3.50 -11.19
CA GLY A 150 0.48 2.49 -12.14
C GLY A 150 0.51 2.93 -13.60
N TYR A 151 0.55 4.23 -13.89
CA TYR A 151 0.75 4.72 -15.26
C TYR A 151 2.16 4.43 -15.80
N TYR A 152 3.16 4.34 -14.92
CA TYR A 152 4.57 4.22 -15.30
C TYR A 152 5.01 2.76 -15.21
N TYR A 153 5.28 2.15 -16.37
CA TYR A 153 5.55 0.71 -16.53
C TYR A 153 4.42 -0.23 -16.08
N GLY A 154 3.26 0.28 -15.69
CA GLY A 154 2.10 -0.52 -15.34
C GLY A 154 1.09 -0.69 -16.49
N LEU A 155 0.11 -1.55 -16.25
CA LEU A 155 -1.01 -1.82 -17.16
C LEU A 155 -2.15 -0.80 -17.04
N ASP A 156 -2.20 -0.02 -15.96
CA ASP A 156 -3.24 0.98 -15.71
C ASP A 156 -3.32 2.05 -16.80
N ARG A 157 -2.23 2.31 -17.53
CA ARG A 157 -2.26 3.18 -18.74
C ARG A 157 -3.21 2.67 -19.83
N TYR A 158 -3.42 1.36 -19.91
CA TYR A 158 -4.32 0.72 -20.85
C TYR A 158 -5.68 0.41 -20.21
N LEU A 159 -5.72 0.11 -18.90
CA LEU A 159 -6.96 -0.21 -18.20
C LEU A 159 -7.81 1.02 -17.90
N THR A 160 -7.19 2.13 -17.48
CA THR A 160 -7.92 3.34 -17.08
C THR A 160 -8.86 3.84 -18.18
N PRO A 161 -8.46 3.93 -19.46
CA PRO A 161 -9.39 4.32 -20.53
C PRO A 161 -10.51 3.31 -20.78
N ARG A 162 -10.25 2.01 -20.58
CA ARG A 162 -11.21 0.91 -20.83
C ARG A 162 -12.26 0.77 -19.72
N LEU A 163 -11.90 1.13 -18.49
CA LEU A 163 -12.75 1.01 -17.31
C LEU A 163 -13.77 2.15 -17.17
N GLY A 164 -13.63 3.22 -17.93
CA GLY A 164 -14.52 4.38 -17.87
C GLY A 164 -14.59 4.96 -16.45
N ARG A 165 -15.78 4.94 -15.83
CA ARG A 165 -15.99 5.42 -14.45
C ARG A 165 -15.21 4.62 -13.39
N TRP A 166 -14.93 3.34 -13.67
CA TRP A 166 -14.14 2.48 -12.78
C TRP A 166 -12.63 2.72 -12.92
N GLY A 167 -12.20 3.63 -13.80
CA GLY A 167 -10.80 4.04 -13.92
C GLY A 167 -10.21 4.64 -12.64
N LEU A 168 -11.07 5.08 -11.69
CA LEU A 168 -10.67 5.48 -10.33
C LEU A 168 -9.99 4.35 -9.55
N LEU A 169 -10.36 3.08 -9.80
CA LEU A 169 -9.74 1.91 -9.16
C LEU A 169 -8.34 1.63 -9.73
N ALA A 170 -8.10 2.02 -10.99
CA ALA A 170 -6.81 2.00 -11.66
C ALA A 170 -5.96 3.21 -11.21
N SER A 171 -5.35 3.96 -12.12
CA SER A 171 -4.54 5.13 -11.75
C SER A 171 -5.24 6.47 -12.04
N GLY A 172 -6.53 6.46 -12.41
CA GLY A 172 -7.17 7.59 -13.08
C GLY A 172 -7.88 8.60 -12.19
N HIS A 173 -7.58 9.89 -12.41
CA HIS A 173 -8.61 10.89 -12.72
C HIS A 173 -8.20 11.60 -14.02
N TRP A 174 -8.73 11.15 -15.17
CA TRP A 174 -8.42 11.78 -16.46
C TRP A 174 -9.33 12.98 -16.67
N SER A 175 -8.90 14.18 -16.26
CA SER A 175 -9.59 15.41 -16.65
C SER A 175 -9.16 15.79 -18.07
N LYS A 176 -10.06 15.58 -19.03
CA LYS A 176 -9.96 15.94 -20.46
C LYS A 176 -9.73 17.44 -20.74
N LYS A 177 -9.42 18.26 -19.72
CA LYS A 177 -9.42 19.72 -19.79
C LYS A 177 -8.05 20.36 -20.08
N GLN A 178 -6.94 19.63 -20.11
CA GLN A 178 -5.62 20.21 -20.38
C GLN A 178 -5.21 20.26 -21.85
N SER A 179 -5.82 19.48 -22.74
CA SER A 179 -5.57 19.57 -24.19
C SER A 179 -6.38 20.69 -24.86
N ALA A 180 -7.53 21.10 -24.30
CA ALA A 180 -8.34 22.17 -24.88
C ALA A 180 -7.79 23.58 -24.62
N GLY A 181 -6.94 23.76 -23.61
CA GLY A 181 -6.33 25.07 -23.29
C GLY A 181 -5.04 25.38 -24.04
N ALA A 182 -4.39 24.37 -24.63
CA ALA A 182 -3.17 24.53 -25.41
C ALA A 182 -3.45 24.94 -26.86
N GLU A 183 -4.58 24.52 -27.43
CA GLU A 183 -4.97 24.87 -28.80
C GLU A 183 -5.56 26.29 -28.89
N THR A 184 -6.35 26.72 -27.90
CA THR A 184 -6.93 28.08 -27.89
C THR A 184 -5.92 29.20 -27.57
N GLY A 185 -4.77 28.86 -26.99
CA GLY A 185 -3.71 29.84 -26.70
C GLY A 185 -2.75 30.07 -27.87
N ALA A 186 -2.75 29.18 -28.87
CA ALA A 186 -1.92 29.29 -30.07
C ALA A 186 -2.62 30.01 -31.23
N GLU A 187 -3.95 30.14 -31.20
CA GLU A 187 -4.72 30.94 -32.17
C GLU A 187 -4.89 32.42 -31.74
N ALA A 188 -4.49 32.78 -30.52
CA ALA A 188 -4.64 34.12 -29.96
C ALA A 188 -3.30 34.90 -29.82
N ALA A 189 -2.23 34.41 -30.44
CA ALA A 189 -0.90 35.06 -30.49
C ALA A 189 -0.47 35.23 -31.96
#